data_AF-A0A385ETE6-F1
#
_entry.id   AF-A0A385ETE6-F1
#
_cell.length_a   1.000
_cell.length_b   1.000
_cell.length_c   1.000
_cell.angle_alpha   90.00
_cell.angle_beta   90.00
_cell.angle_gamma   90.00
#
_symmetry.space_group_name_H-M   'P 1'
#
loop_
_entity.id
_entity.type
_entity.pdbx_description
1 polymer ?
#
loop_
_entity_poly.entity_id
_entity_poly.type
_entity_poly.pdbx_seq_one_letter_code
_entity_poly.pdbx_strand_id
1 'polypeptide(L)' 'MNEKWTYKEMMALRCAYNHGVRTPETRAAACLYVKLGRNKLLDQFKKESEAKGKVE' A
#
# COMPACT_ATOMS: atom_id res chain seq x y z
N MET A 1 0.78 -0.56 13.76
CA MET A 1 1.58 -0.72 12.53
C MET A 1 1.86 0.67 11.99
N ASN A 2 3.13 1.10 11.96
CA ASN A 2 3.52 2.34 11.26
C ASN A 2 3.64 2.00 9.77
N GLU A 3 2.52 1.97 9.06
CA GLU A 3 2.55 1.79 7.61
C GLU A 3 3.03 3.09 6.96
N LYS A 4 4.21 3.00 6.32
CA LYS A 4 4.95 4.12 5.72
C LYS A 4 4.21 4.79 4.56
N TRP A 5 3.15 4.17 4.04
CA TRP A 5 2.42 4.61 2.85
C TRP A 5 0.92 4.56 3.10
N THR A 6 0.21 5.54 2.55
CA THR A 6 -1.23 5.48 2.35
C THR A 6 -1.60 4.40 1.32
N TYR A 7 -2.87 3.99 1.30
CA TYR A 7 -3.40 3.08 0.28
C TYR A 7 -3.09 3.54 -1.15
N LYS A 8 -3.23 4.85 -1.44
CA LYS A 8 -2.95 5.41 -2.78
C LYS A 8 -1.47 5.29 -3.14
N GLU A 9 -0.56 5.63 -2.23
CA GLU A 9 0.88 5.52 -2.45
C GLU A 9 1.31 4.06 -2.64
N MET A 10 0.77 3.14 -1.82
CA MET A 10 1.03 1.71 -1.98
C MET A 10 0.56 1.22 -3.36
N MET A 11 -0.62 1.64 -3.82
CA MET A 11 -1.12 1.28 -5.16
C MET A 11 -0.23 1.82 -6.28
N ALA A 12 0.23 3.07 -6.17
CA ALA A 12 1.14 3.66 -7.16
C ALA A 12 2.49 2.91 -7.22
N LEU A 13 3.08 2.60 -6.06
CA LEU A 13 4.33 1.85 -5.98
C LEU A 13 4.19 0.41 -6.49
N ARG A 14 3.07 -0.25 -6.21
CA ARG A 14 2.75 -1.57 -6.77
C ARG A 14 2.60 -1.51 -8.29
N CYS A 15 1.97 -0.46 -8.83
CA CYS A 15 1.86 -0.26 -10.26
C CYS A 15 3.25 -0.12 -10.91
N ALA A 16 4.13 0.71 -10.32
CA ALA A 16 5.51 0.84 -10.76
C ALA A 16 6.27 -0.50 -10.72
N TYR A 17 6.07 -1.29 -9.67
CA TYR A 17 6.62 -2.65 -9.56
C TYR A 17 6.20 -3.53 -10.75
N ASN A 18 4.91 -3.53 -11.08
CA ASN A 18 4.37 -4.31 -12.19
C ASN A 18 4.90 -3.83 -13.56
N HIS A 19 5.23 -2.55 -13.69
CA HIS A 19 5.88 -1.99 -14.88
C HIS A 19 7.40 -2.23 -14.93
N GLY A 20 7.95 -2.98 -13.99
CA GLY A 20 9.36 -3.39 -13.99
C GLY A 20 10.29 -2.52 -13.14
N VAL A 21 9.77 -1.51 -12.44
CA VAL A 21 10.57 -0.72 -11.49
C VAL A 21 10.78 -1.55 -10.21
N ARG A 22 12.00 -2.05 -9.99
CA ARG A 22 12.31 -3.01 -8.90
C ARG A 22 13.14 -2.43 -7.75
N THR A 23 12.75 -1.27 -7.25
CA THR A 23 13.37 -0.65 -6.05
C THR A 23 12.93 -1.35 -4.75
N PRO A 24 13.62 -1.13 -3.62
CA PRO A 24 13.18 -1.63 -2.32
C PRO A 24 11.75 -1.19 -1.94
N GLU A 25 11.36 0.04 -2.26
CA GLU A 25 10.05 0.62 -1.96
C GLU A 25 8.94 -0.06 -2.76
N THR A 26 9.13 -0.20 -4.06
CA THR A 26 8.17 -0.85 -4.97
C THR A 26 7.99 -2.33 -4.63
N ARG A 27 9.07 -3.02 -4.26
CA ARG A 27 9.02 -4.40 -3.72
C ARG A 27 8.24 -4.48 -2.41
N ALA A 28 8.55 -3.60 -1.46
CA ALA A 28 7.87 -3.60 -0.16
C ALA A 28 6.38 -3.27 -0.30
N ALA A 29 5.99 -2.34 -1.18
CA ALA A 29 4.58 -2.04 -1.47
C ALA A 29 3.85 -3.23 -2.12
N ALA A 30 4.49 -3.91 -3.08
CA ALA A 30 3.93 -5.12 -3.68
C ALA A 30 3.75 -6.25 -2.64
N CYS A 31 4.75 -6.47 -1.78
CA CYS A 31 4.68 -7.44 -0.69
C CYS A 31 3.56 -7.11 0.32
N LEU A 32 3.44 -5.83 0.70
CA LEU A 32 2.40 -5.36 1.61
C LEU A 32 1.01 -5.61 1.03
N TYR A 33 0.79 -5.28 -0.25
CA TYR A 33 -0.49 -5.56 -0.92
C TYR A 33 -0.84 -7.04 -0.91
N VAL A 34 0.11 -7.93 -1.22
CA VAL A 34 -0.13 -9.39 -1.20
C VAL A 34 -0.46 -9.86 0.21
N LYS A 35 0.27 -9.37 1.22
CA LYS A 35 -0.01 -9.70 2.63
C LYS A 35 -1.40 -9.25 3.06
N LEU A 36 -1.78 -8.01 2.74
CA LEU A 36 -3.11 -7.48 3.06
C LEU A 36 -4.22 -8.25 2.32
N GLY A 37 -4.02 -8.57 1.04
CA GLY A 37 -4.96 -9.35 0.24
C GLY A 37 -5.19 -10.75 0.79
N ARG A 38 -4.11 -11.45 1.18
CA ARG A 38 -4.21 -12.78 1.82
C ARG A 38 -4.99 -12.76 3.13
N ASN A 39 -4.92 -11.66 3.87
CA ASN A 39 -5.63 -11.50 5.14
C ASN A 39 -7.01 -10.82 4.98
N LYS A 40 -7.44 -10.49 3.76
CA LYS A 40 -8.68 -9.73 3.48
C LYS A 40 -8.73 -8.35 4.18
N LEU A 41 -7.57 -7.74 4.44
CA LEU A 41 -7.44 -6.46 5.15
C LEU A 41 -7.32 -5.23 4.21
N LEU A 42 -7.42 -5.42 2.90
CA LEU A 42 -7.27 -4.32 1.93
C LEU A 42 -8.31 -3.20 2.12
N ASP A 43 -9.57 -3.56 2.37
CA ASP A 43 -10.64 -2.58 2.55
C ASP A 43 -10.49 -1.83 3.88
N GLN A 44 -10.06 -2.52 4.94
CA GLN A 44 -9.76 -1.90 6.22
C GLN A 44 -8.59 -0.91 6.07
N PHE A 45 -7.49 -1.35 5.46
CA PHE A 45 -6.31 -0.51 5.23
C PHE A 45 -6.63 0.72 4.36
N LYS A 46 -7.51 0.58 3.35
CA LYS A 46 -8.01 1.70 2.55
C LYS A 46 -8.78 2.71 3.43
N LYS A 47 -9.73 2.23 4.24
CA LYS A 47 -10.52 3.10 5.14
C LYS A 47 -9.64 3.82 6.15
N GLU A 48 -8.68 3.13 6.76
CA GLU A 48 -7.74 3.71 7.73
C GLU A 48 -6.81 4.75 7.07
N SER A 49 -6.34 4.49 5.85
CA SER A 49 -5.54 5.44 5.08
C SER A 49 -6.33 6.70 4.73
N GLU A 50 -7.59 6.56 4.29
CA GLU A 50 -8.45 7.68 3.94
C GLU A 50 -8.90 8.49 5.17
N ALA A 51 -9.08 7.83 6.32
CA ALA A 51 -9.39 8.49 7.58
C ALA A 51 -8.21 9.32 8.11
N LYS A 52 -6.98 8.83 7.95
CA LYS A 52 -5.76 9.58 8.32
C LYS A 52 -5.51 10.80 7.43
N GLY A 53 -5.83 10.72 6.14
CA GLY A 53 -5.67 11.85 5.20
C GLY A 53 -6.74 12.96 5.31
N LYS A 54 -7.71 12.84 6.23
CA LYS A 54 -8.73 13.86 6.50
C LYS A 54 -8.46 14.71 7.75
N VAL A 55 -7.36 14.47 8.45
CA VAL A 55 -6.94 15.24 9.62
C VAL A 55 -5.64 15.97 9.28
N GLU A 56 -5.73 16.91 8.35
CA GLU A 56 -4.76 18.00 8.13
C GLU A 56 -5.53 19.27 7.79
#